data_AF-A0A9P9G730-F1
#
_entry.id   AF-A0A9P9G730-F1
#
_cell.length_a   1.000
_cell.length_b   1.000
_cell.length_c   1.000
_cell.angle_alpha   90.00
_cell.angle_beta   90.00
_cell.angle_gamma   90.00
#
_symmetry.space_group_name_H-M   'P 1'
#
loop_
_entity.id
_entity.type
_entity.pdbx_description
1 polymer ?
#
loop_
_entity_poly.entity_id
_entity_poly.type
_entity_poly.pdbx_seq_one_letter_code
_entity_poly.pdbx_strand_id
1 'polypeptide(L)'
;MSKRLRPPPGSRSGSRSLKKRTGCEQCKRRRVKCDEQQPSCSRCVARGEVCTGNFHFDTWQIERPWITATNSSTPGPALEDDTLRYWYDTACLIMAMFPPPTNPLSYPLARYLQRSRALRQAIQSVSSAHRHGFSPNGLSYALNQRNLAIVSLQGEITRIQSASSNRQTLLRTLTLSSLILCISSSWLDHSGRDYGGEFLIGVRRVMPLILDGEPTDAFAFYILGLFLYCECFSSYLVPASQQLPADEAVLRAAGRAPFSTTVHPVTAVATTLCPILTEIGYYYRRVVEGQGRSSDHERHLRRRLLDWEPPTGSPDEP
;
A
#
# COMPACT_ATOMS: atom_id res chain seq x y z
N MET A 1 -2.87 74.35 33.31
CA MET A 1 -2.81 74.03 31.86
C MET A 1 -1.70 73.03 31.61
N SER A 2 -2.03 71.81 31.18
CA SER A 2 -1.20 70.99 30.28
C SER A 2 -1.88 69.63 30.08
N LYS A 3 -2.45 69.45 28.88
CA LYS A 3 -3.05 68.21 28.41
C LYS A 3 -1.95 67.16 28.24
N ARG A 4 -2.02 66.03 28.96
CA ARG A 4 -1.18 64.85 28.64
C ARG A 4 -1.81 64.11 27.47
N LEU A 5 -1.09 64.09 26.35
CA LEU A 5 -1.41 63.36 25.12
C LEU A 5 -1.30 61.83 25.36
N ARG A 6 -2.24 61.06 24.81
CA ARG A 6 -2.18 59.58 24.80
C ARG A 6 -1.20 59.10 23.71
N PRO A 7 -0.41 58.03 23.95
CA PRO A 7 0.43 57.42 22.93
C PRO A 7 -0.40 56.54 21.97
N PRO A 8 0.10 56.27 20.75
CA PRO A 8 -0.60 55.48 19.74
C PRO A 8 -0.63 53.98 20.09
N PRO A 9 -1.61 53.21 19.58
CA PRO A 9 -1.73 51.80 19.91
C PRO A 9 -0.66 50.98 19.16
N GLY A 10 0.26 50.40 19.92
CA GLY A 10 1.19 49.38 19.43
C GLY A 10 0.46 48.10 19.04
N SER A 11 0.76 47.61 17.84
CA SER A 11 0.30 46.34 17.29
C SER A 11 0.78 45.17 18.16
N ARG A 12 -0.10 44.62 18.99
CA ARG A 12 0.13 43.31 19.60
C ARG A 12 -0.24 42.23 18.59
N SER A 13 0.78 41.68 17.92
CA SER A 13 0.69 40.41 17.19
C SER A 13 0.51 39.27 18.19
N GLY A 14 -0.72 39.07 18.65
CA GLY A 14 -1.12 37.87 19.37
C GLY A 14 -1.22 36.71 18.39
N SER A 15 -0.13 35.96 18.23
CA SER A 15 -0.18 34.61 17.67
C SER A 15 -1.26 33.83 18.40
N ARG A 16 -2.36 33.51 17.72
CA ARG A 16 -3.38 32.58 18.21
C ARG A 16 -2.72 31.20 18.23
N SER A 17 -2.03 30.90 19.33
CA SER A 17 -1.77 29.53 19.74
C SER A 17 -3.10 28.78 19.74
N LEU A 18 -3.26 27.88 18.77
CA LEU A 18 -4.33 26.88 18.75
C LEU A 18 -4.19 26.08 20.05
N LYS A 19 -4.99 26.41 21.07
CA LYS A 19 -5.06 25.66 22.32
C LYS A 19 -5.49 24.24 21.97
N LYS A 20 -4.54 23.29 21.97
CA LYS A 20 -4.80 21.87 21.75
C LYS A 20 -5.85 21.40 22.76
N ARG A 21 -6.96 20.85 22.26
CA ARG A 21 -8.05 20.28 23.09
C ARG A 21 -7.67 18.86 23.54
N THR A 22 -6.70 18.76 24.42
CA THR A 22 -6.26 17.49 25.01
C THR A 22 -7.17 17.14 26.19
N GLY A 23 -7.63 15.89 26.26
CA GLY A 23 -8.52 15.40 27.32
C GLY A 23 -9.43 14.25 26.88
N CYS A 24 -9.78 13.37 27.80
CA CYS A 24 -10.66 12.21 27.53
C CYS A 24 -12.10 12.66 27.18
N GLU A 25 -12.83 11.81 26.47
CA GLU A 25 -14.19 12.11 26.01
C GLU A 25 -15.16 12.40 27.18
N GLN A 26 -14.99 11.73 28.32
CA GLN A 26 -15.85 11.96 29.47
C GLN A 26 -15.68 13.37 30.05
N CYS A 27 -14.43 13.83 30.17
CA CYS A 27 -14.15 15.21 30.61
C CYS A 27 -14.60 16.24 29.58
N LYS A 28 -14.42 15.95 28.28
CA LYS A 28 -14.87 16.82 27.17
C LYS A 28 -16.39 16.95 27.10
N ARG A 29 -17.13 15.84 27.15
CA ARG A 29 -18.60 15.80 27.21
C ARG A 29 -19.14 16.63 28.38
N ARG A 30 -18.45 16.54 29.52
CA ARG A 30 -18.80 17.28 30.74
C ARG A 30 -18.27 18.72 30.74
N ARG A 31 -17.55 19.15 29.70
CA ARG A 31 -16.96 20.48 29.54
C ARG A 31 -16.04 20.88 30.71
N VAL A 32 -15.32 19.91 31.26
CA VAL A 32 -14.36 20.11 32.34
C VAL A 32 -12.93 19.79 31.89
N LYS A 33 -11.93 20.45 32.49
CA LYS A 33 -10.51 20.20 32.18
C LYS A 33 -10.09 18.78 32.60
N CYS A 34 -9.48 18.04 31.69
CA CYS A 34 -8.90 16.73 31.98
C CYS A 34 -7.49 16.92 32.57
N ASP A 35 -7.13 16.11 33.56
CA ASP A 35 -5.79 16.04 34.16
C ASP A 35 -4.87 15.06 33.41
N GLU A 36 -5.40 14.30 32.46
CA GLU A 36 -4.66 13.47 31.48
C GLU A 36 -3.77 12.38 32.09
N GLN A 37 -3.99 12.03 33.36
CA GLN A 37 -3.32 10.90 34.01
C GLN A 37 -3.67 9.56 33.32
N GLN A 38 -2.69 8.66 33.30
CA GLN A 38 -2.78 7.32 32.72
C GLN A 38 -2.73 6.24 33.81
N PRO A 39 -3.43 5.09 33.65
CA PRO A 39 -4.26 4.67 32.51
C PRO A 39 -5.68 5.28 32.52
N SER A 40 -6.02 6.07 33.54
CA SER A 40 -7.32 6.73 33.67
C SER A 40 -7.14 8.07 34.40
N CYS A 41 -7.84 9.10 33.95
CA CYS A 41 -7.76 10.41 34.57
C CYS A 41 -8.41 10.40 35.95
N SER A 42 -7.89 11.15 36.92
CA SER A 42 -8.36 11.13 38.31
C SER A 42 -9.85 11.45 38.43
N ARG A 43 -10.38 12.27 37.51
CA ARG A 43 -11.81 12.65 37.49
C ARG A 43 -12.72 11.50 37.05
N CYS A 44 -12.29 10.65 36.12
CA CYS A 44 -13.05 9.47 35.73
C CYS A 44 -12.98 8.41 36.83
N VAL A 45 -11.80 8.22 37.44
CA VAL A 45 -11.59 7.30 38.56
C VAL A 45 -12.46 7.68 39.76
N ALA A 46 -12.45 8.95 40.16
CA ALA A 46 -13.26 9.45 41.28
C ALA A 46 -14.78 9.29 41.04
N ARG A 47 -15.21 9.11 39.79
CA ARG A 47 -16.62 8.94 39.40
C ARG A 47 -17.00 7.50 39.10
N GLY A 48 -16.05 6.57 39.14
CA GLY A 48 -16.26 5.18 38.73
C GLY A 48 -16.62 5.03 37.25
N GLU A 49 -16.26 5.99 36.39
CA GLU A 49 -16.53 5.94 34.95
C GLU A 49 -15.33 5.38 34.18
N VAL A 50 -15.58 4.58 33.14
CA VAL A 50 -14.54 4.06 32.25
C VAL A 50 -13.92 5.22 31.47
N CYS A 51 -12.65 5.52 31.76
CA CYS A 51 -11.90 6.58 31.10
C CYS A 51 -11.43 6.10 29.73
N THR A 52 -11.79 6.79 28.66
CA THR A 52 -11.36 6.45 27.30
C THR A 52 -9.90 6.83 27.00
N GLY A 53 -9.20 7.46 27.96
CA GLY A 53 -7.87 8.02 27.75
C GLY A 53 -7.85 9.10 26.66
N ASN A 54 -6.69 9.72 26.46
CA ASN A 54 -6.40 10.45 25.22
C ASN A 54 -5.20 9.74 24.60
N PHE A 55 -5.44 8.63 23.90
CA PHE A 55 -4.39 7.87 23.22
C PHE A 55 -4.00 8.60 21.94
N HIS A 56 -3.13 9.59 22.04
CA HIS A 56 -2.28 9.90 20.90
C HIS A 56 -1.17 8.86 20.88
N PHE A 57 -1.34 7.84 20.05
CA PHE A 57 -0.18 7.11 19.56
C PHE A 57 0.51 8.03 18.55
N ASP A 58 1.70 8.52 18.91
CA ASP A 58 2.63 9.19 17.99
C ASP A 58 3.16 8.17 16.97
N THR A 59 2.30 7.74 16.05
CA THR A 59 2.70 6.96 14.88
C THR A 59 2.24 7.74 13.68
N TRP A 60 3.17 8.39 12.96
CA TRP A 60 3.07 9.00 11.62
C TRP A 60 1.75 8.74 10.86
N GLN A 61 0.67 9.35 11.33
CA GLN A 61 -0.63 9.36 10.68
C GLN A 61 -0.88 10.82 10.36
N ILE A 62 -0.75 11.14 9.07
CA ILE A 62 -1.24 12.40 8.50
C ILE A 62 -2.66 12.58 9.05
N GLU A 63 -2.91 13.66 9.80
CA GLU A 63 -4.25 13.99 10.31
C GLU A 63 -5.22 13.99 9.11
N ARG A 64 -6.29 13.20 9.18
CA ARG A 64 -7.27 12.99 8.08
C ARG A 64 -8.57 13.77 8.36
N PRO A 65 -8.62 15.10 8.15
CA PRO A 65 -9.78 15.91 8.48
C PRO A 65 -11.06 15.57 7.69
N TRP A 66 -10.96 14.83 6.58
CA TRP A 66 -12.13 14.38 5.80
C TRP A 66 -12.80 13.12 6.35
N ILE A 67 -12.12 12.29 7.16
CA ILE A 67 -12.75 11.11 7.78
C ILE A 67 -13.73 11.54 8.89
N THR A 68 -13.53 12.72 9.49
CA THR A 68 -14.43 13.24 10.54
C THR A 68 -15.60 14.05 9.98
N ALA A 69 -15.67 14.28 8.67
CA ALA A 69 -16.66 15.18 8.06
C ALA A 69 -17.79 14.48 7.29
N THR A 70 -17.79 13.16 7.15
CA THR A 70 -18.83 12.45 6.39
C THR A 70 -19.50 11.34 7.20
N ASN A 71 -20.41 11.74 8.09
CA ASN A 71 -21.67 11.00 8.24
C ASN A 71 -22.56 11.26 7.02
N SER A 72 -22.02 11.07 5.81
CA SER A 72 -22.84 10.97 4.60
C SER A 72 -23.18 9.49 4.46
N SER A 73 -24.33 9.12 5.00
CA SER A 73 -25.08 7.94 4.60
C SER A 73 -25.54 8.10 3.15
N THR A 74 -24.59 8.08 2.21
CA THR A 74 -24.88 7.84 0.81
C THR A 74 -25.04 6.32 0.69
N PRO A 75 -26.18 5.80 0.23
CA PRO A 75 -26.30 4.37 0.01
C PRO A 75 -25.38 4.02 -1.16
N GLY A 76 -24.18 3.53 -0.85
CA GLY A 76 -23.39 2.77 -1.82
C GLY A 76 -24.25 1.63 -2.37
N PRO A 77 -24.03 1.17 -3.62
CA PRO A 77 -24.83 0.10 -4.20
C PRO A 77 -24.96 -1.05 -3.20
N ALA A 78 -26.19 -1.51 -2.98
CA ALA A 78 -26.64 -2.34 -1.87
C ALA A 78 -26.01 -3.76 -1.77
N LEU A 79 -24.88 -4.00 -2.42
CA LEU A 79 -24.28 -5.32 -2.66
C LEU A 79 -22.81 -5.45 -2.21
N GLU A 80 -22.20 -4.41 -1.63
CA GLU A 80 -20.81 -4.50 -1.17
C GLU A 80 -20.72 -4.81 0.34
N ASP A 81 -20.04 -5.93 0.64
CA ASP A 81 -19.69 -6.41 1.99
C ASP A 81 -18.89 -5.37 2.78
N ASP A 82 -19.07 -5.31 4.10
CA ASP A 82 -18.38 -4.38 5.01
C ASP A 82 -16.85 -4.50 4.91
N THR A 83 -16.36 -5.72 4.65
CA THR A 83 -14.95 -6.00 4.39
C THR A 83 -14.42 -5.22 3.19
N LEU A 84 -15.19 -5.12 2.11
CA LEU A 84 -14.80 -4.44 0.88
C LEU A 84 -14.89 -2.92 1.00
N ARG A 85 -15.89 -2.40 1.72
CA ARG A 85 -15.96 -0.96 2.01
C ARG A 85 -14.72 -0.49 2.75
N TYR A 86 -14.31 -1.23 3.77
CA TYR A 86 -13.07 -0.94 4.49
C TYR A 86 -11.80 -1.06 3.64
N TRP A 87 -11.78 -1.94 2.66
CA TRP A 87 -10.71 -1.94 1.68
C TRP A 87 -10.61 -0.59 0.97
N TYR A 88 -11.71 -0.16 0.35
CA TYR A 88 -11.74 1.05 -0.46
C TYR A 88 -11.40 2.31 0.33
N ASP A 89 -11.82 2.37 1.59
CA ASP A 89 -11.67 3.55 2.43
C ASP A 89 -10.36 3.55 3.23
N THR A 90 -9.83 2.37 3.57
CA THR A 90 -8.74 2.24 4.55
C THR A 90 -7.62 1.30 4.10
N ALA A 91 -7.90 0.02 3.89
CA ALA A 91 -6.82 -0.97 3.74
C ALA A 91 -6.04 -0.82 2.42
N CYS A 92 -6.64 -0.27 1.36
CA CYS A 92 -5.95 -0.03 0.09
C CYS A 92 -4.70 0.88 0.21
N LEU A 93 -4.64 1.72 1.26
CA LEU A 93 -3.52 2.64 1.51
C LEU A 93 -2.22 1.93 1.91
N ILE A 94 -2.27 0.67 2.33
CA ILE A 94 -1.04 -0.10 2.62
C ILE A 94 -0.36 -0.58 1.33
N MET A 95 -1.03 -0.48 0.18
CA MET A 95 -0.57 -0.98 -1.12
C MET A 95 -0.53 0.09 -2.21
N ALA A 96 -0.91 1.33 -1.89
CA ALA A 96 -0.86 2.47 -2.80
C ALA A 96 -0.76 3.76 -1.99
N MET A 97 0.16 4.64 -2.38
CA MET A 97 0.44 5.89 -1.67
C MET A 97 -0.60 6.99 -1.91
N PHE A 98 -1.29 6.95 -3.05
CA PHE A 98 -2.31 7.94 -3.35
C PHE A 98 -3.56 7.73 -2.47
N PRO A 99 -4.15 8.80 -1.92
CA PRO A 99 -5.39 8.69 -1.17
C PRO A 99 -6.59 8.47 -2.11
N PRO A 100 -7.70 7.88 -1.63
CA PRO A 100 -8.97 7.93 -2.36
C PRO A 100 -9.38 9.38 -2.66
N PRO A 101 -9.98 9.66 -3.84
CA PRO A 101 -10.41 8.71 -4.87
C PRO A 101 -9.36 8.38 -5.94
N THR A 102 -8.17 8.99 -5.91
CA THR A 102 -7.13 8.77 -6.95
C THR A 102 -6.41 7.43 -6.79
N ASN A 103 -6.58 6.77 -5.63
CA ASN A 103 -6.08 5.43 -5.39
C ASN A 103 -6.71 4.39 -6.34
N PRO A 104 -5.93 3.72 -7.22
CA PRO A 104 -6.45 2.74 -8.17
C PRO A 104 -7.02 1.48 -7.50
N LEU A 105 -6.66 1.21 -6.24
CA LEU A 105 -7.20 0.10 -5.45
C LEU A 105 -8.45 0.48 -4.65
N SER A 106 -8.88 1.74 -4.64
CA SER A 106 -10.14 2.15 -4.01
C SER A 106 -11.34 1.79 -4.91
N TYR A 107 -12.39 2.60 -4.95
CA TYR A 107 -13.60 2.35 -5.75
C TYR A 107 -13.38 1.98 -7.23
N PRO A 108 -12.36 2.50 -7.96
CA PRO A 108 -12.07 2.06 -9.33
C PRO A 108 -11.83 0.54 -9.48
N LEU A 109 -11.45 -0.15 -8.39
CA LEU A 109 -11.21 -1.59 -8.36
C LEU A 109 -12.51 -2.41 -8.45
N ALA A 110 -13.67 -1.86 -8.07
CA ALA A 110 -14.93 -2.60 -7.91
C ALA A 110 -15.35 -3.38 -9.17
N ARG A 111 -15.16 -2.80 -10.36
CA ARG A 111 -15.46 -3.44 -11.66
C ARG A 111 -14.65 -4.72 -11.91
N TYR A 112 -13.45 -4.81 -11.35
CA TYR A 112 -12.59 -6.01 -11.45
C TYR A 112 -12.97 -7.06 -10.41
N LEU A 113 -13.39 -6.65 -9.20
CA LEU A 113 -13.87 -7.57 -8.15
C LEU A 113 -15.18 -8.28 -8.53
N GLN A 114 -15.97 -7.70 -9.43
CA GLN A 114 -17.15 -8.36 -10.00
C GLN A 114 -16.79 -9.47 -10.99
N ARG A 115 -15.59 -9.42 -11.58
CA ARG A 115 -15.14 -10.33 -12.65
C ARG A 115 -14.17 -11.41 -12.19
N SER A 116 -13.51 -11.22 -11.04
CA SER A 116 -12.58 -12.19 -10.46
C SER A 116 -12.95 -12.50 -9.02
N ARG A 117 -13.23 -13.79 -8.77
CA ARG A 117 -13.49 -14.29 -7.41
C ARG A 117 -12.20 -14.36 -6.61
N ALA A 118 -11.11 -14.76 -7.27
CA ALA A 118 -9.78 -14.80 -6.68
C ALA A 118 -9.38 -13.42 -6.13
N LEU A 119 -9.54 -12.38 -6.94
CA LEU A 119 -9.19 -11.02 -6.55
C LEU A 119 -10.03 -10.54 -5.37
N ARG A 120 -11.35 -10.75 -5.43
CA ARG A 120 -12.26 -10.38 -4.34
C ARG A 120 -11.86 -11.05 -3.02
N GLN A 121 -11.61 -12.35 -3.05
CA GLN A 121 -11.26 -13.11 -1.84
C GLN A 121 -9.88 -12.71 -1.31
N ALA A 122 -8.91 -12.44 -2.18
CA ALA A 122 -7.61 -11.91 -1.77
C ALA A 122 -7.74 -10.54 -1.08
N ILE A 123 -8.57 -9.64 -1.61
CA ILE A 123 -8.88 -8.35 -0.98
C ILE A 123 -9.58 -8.53 0.35
N GLN A 124 -10.57 -9.41 0.45
CA GLN A 124 -11.28 -9.68 1.70
C GLN A 124 -10.34 -10.26 2.77
N SER A 125 -9.41 -11.13 2.37
CA SER A 125 -8.36 -11.67 3.24
C SER A 125 -7.52 -10.56 3.85
N VAL A 126 -6.90 -9.72 3.03
CA VAL A 126 -6.03 -8.62 3.49
C VAL A 126 -6.82 -7.61 4.32
N SER A 127 -8.03 -7.28 3.91
CA SER A 127 -8.90 -6.33 4.64
C SER A 127 -9.21 -6.82 6.05
N SER A 128 -9.60 -8.09 6.19
CA SER A 128 -9.85 -8.68 7.50
C SER A 128 -8.59 -8.74 8.35
N ALA A 129 -7.45 -9.12 7.78
CA ALA A 129 -6.18 -9.16 8.52
C ALA A 129 -5.77 -7.76 9.00
N HIS A 130 -5.86 -6.76 8.12
CA HIS A 130 -5.53 -5.37 8.42
C HIS A 130 -6.40 -4.80 9.55
N ARG A 131 -7.72 -5.10 9.56
CA ARG A 131 -8.62 -4.69 10.67
C ARG A 131 -8.17 -5.20 12.04
N HIS A 132 -7.55 -6.37 12.07
CA HIS A 132 -7.04 -6.99 13.29
C HIS A 132 -5.54 -6.69 13.51
N GLY A 133 -4.98 -5.72 12.78
CA GLY A 133 -3.57 -5.34 12.89
C GLY A 133 -2.60 -6.48 12.55
N PHE A 134 -3.03 -7.41 11.69
CA PHE A 134 -2.30 -8.64 11.37
C PHE A 134 -1.96 -9.49 12.61
N SER A 135 -2.76 -9.38 13.69
CA SER A 135 -2.53 -10.15 14.91
C SER A 135 -2.89 -11.63 14.71
N PRO A 136 -2.06 -12.59 15.17
CA PRO A 136 -2.31 -14.03 14.99
C PRO A 136 -3.69 -14.48 15.48
N ASN A 137 -4.19 -13.88 16.56
CA ASN A 137 -5.44 -14.23 17.21
C ASN A 137 -6.70 -13.89 16.38
N GLY A 138 -6.55 -13.05 15.33
CA GLY A 138 -7.65 -12.58 14.47
C GLY A 138 -7.58 -13.06 13.02
N LEU A 139 -6.67 -13.97 12.66
CA LEU A 139 -6.41 -14.31 11.26
C LEU A 139 -7.29 -15.41 10.68
N SER A 140 -8.14 -16.10 11.46
CA SER A 140 -8.91 -17.26 10.98
C SER A 140 -9.72 -16.95 9.71
N TYR A 141 -10.50 -15.85 9.71
CA TYR A 141 -11.25 -15.45 8.53
C TYR A 141 -10.34 -15.03 7.37
N ALA A 142 -9.27 -14.28 7.65
CA ALA A 142 -8.32 -13.85 6.63
C ALA A 142 -7.65 -15.03 5.93
N LEU A 143 -7.21 -16.04 6.69
CA LEU A 143 -6.61 -17.27 6.16
C LEU A 143 -7.62 -18.11 5.38
N ASN A 144 -8.87 -18.19 5.84
CA ASN A 144 -9.93 -18.85 5.08
C ASN A 144 -10.18 -18.15 3.73
N GLN A 145 -10.31 -16.82 3.72
CA GLN A 145 -10.47 -16.07 2.46
C GLN A 145 -9.25 -16.20 1.55
N ARG A 146 -8.03 -16.24 2.12
CA ARG A 146 -6.81 -16.51 1.36
C ARG A 146 -6.85 -17.87 0.68
N ASN A 147 -7.24 -18.92 1.40
CA ASN A 147 -7.37 -20.26 0.83
C ASN A 147 -8.39 -20.28 -0.32
N LEU A 148 -9.57 -19.69 -0.11
CA LEU A 148 -10.59 -19.57 -1.15
C LEU A 148 -10.06 -18.79 -2.38
N ALA A 149 -9.28 -17.72 -2.16
CA ALA A 149 -8.66 -16.97 -3.23
C ALA A 149 -7.72 -17.83 -4.07
N ILE A 150 -6.90 -18.67 -3.43
CA ILE A 150 -5.97 -19.60 -4.12
C ILE A 150 -6.75 -20.62 -4.96
N VAL A 151 -7.81 -21.21 -4.41
CA VAL A 151 -8.67 -22.16 -5.14
C VAL A 151 -9.35 -21.48 -6.34
N SER A 152 -9.90 -20.29 -6.14
CA SER A 152 -10.50 -19.50 -7.23
C SER A 152 -9.47 -19.11 -8.29
N LEU A 153 -8.24 -18.77 -7.89
CA LEU A 153 -7.14 -18.41 -8.79
C LEU A 153 -6.78 -19.57 -9.71
N GLN A 154 -6.65 -20.78 -9.16
CA GLN A 154 -6.41 -22.00 -9.95
C GLN A 154 -7.51 -22.21 -11.00
N GLY A 155 -8.79 -22.04 -10.61
CA GLY A 155 -9.91 -22.12 -11.55
C GLY A 155 -10.01 -20.95 -12.56
N GLU A 156 -9.41 -19.80 -12.27
CA GLU A 156 -9.27 -18.69 -13.22
C GLU A 156 -8.14 -18.96 -14.23
N ILE A 157 -7.05 -19.59 -13.80
CA ILE A 157 -5.91 -19.96 -14.66
C ILE A 157 -6.33 -20.97 -15.75
N THR A 158 -7.11 -21.99 -15.39
CA THR A 158 -7.59 -23.00 -16.36
C THR A 158 -8.47 -22.39 -17.45
N ARG A 159 -9.17 -21.30 -17.15
CA ARG A 159 -10.04 -20.59 -18.12
C ARG A 159 -9.28 -19.74 -19.13
N ILE A 160 -8.01 -19.39 -18.87
CA ILE A 160 -7.23 -18.56 -19.81
C ILE A 160 -7.12 -19.24 -21.18
N GLN A 161 -6.99 -20.56 -21.21
CA GLN A 161 -6.78 -21.32 -22.44
C GLN A 161 -8.00 -21.29 -23.37
N SER A 162 -9.21 -21.18 -22.82
CA SER A 162 -10.47 -21.16 -23.58
C SER A 162 -11.05 -19.76 -23.78
N ALA A 163 -10.55 -18.75 -23.07
CA ALA A 163 -11.05 -17.39 -23.14
C ALA A 163 -10.46 -16.60 -24.33
N SER A 164 -11.21 -16.53 -25.44
CA SER A 164 -10.91 -15.64 -26.56
C SER A 164 -11.32 -14.19 -26.28
N SER A 165 -12.48 -13.98 -25.64
CA SER A 165 -12.96 -12.65 -25.21
C SER A 165 -12.51 -12.33 -23.78
N ASN A 166 -12.26 -11.04 -23.48
CA ASN A 166 -11.84 -10.55 -22.15
C ASN A 166 -10.51 -11.11 -21.59
N ARG A 167 -9.70 -11.78 -22.42
CA ARG A 167 -8.40 -12.36 -22.02
C ARG A 167 -7.55 -11.38 -21.22
N GLN A 168 -7.45 -10.13 -21.67
CA GLN A 168 -6.64 -9.11 -21.00
C GLN A 168 -7.16 -8.74 -19.60
N THR A 169 -8.48 -8.65 -19.42
CA THR A 169 -9.06 -8.40 -18.08
C THR A 169 -8.73 -9.55 -17.14
N LEU A 170 -8.87 -10.80 -17.63
CA LEU A 170 -8.54 -11.99 -16.86
C LEU A 170 -7.06 -12.03 -16.46
N LEU A 171 -6.14 -11.76 -17.40
CA LEU A 171 -4.70 -11.68 -17.10
C LEU A 171 -4.41 -10.62 -16.03
N ARG A 172 -5.01 -9.42 -16.15
CA ARG A 172 -4.82 -8.34 -15.17
C ARG A 172 -5.35 -8.72 -13.78
N THR A 173 -6.55 -9.31 -13.68
CA THR A 173 -7.09 -9.73 -12.38
C THR A 173 -6.34 -10.90 -11.77
N LEU A 174 -5.91 -11.86 -12.58
CA LEU A 174 -5.05 -12.97 -12.14
C LEU A 174 -3.74 -12.44 -11.57
N THR A 175 -3.05 -11.58 -12.31
CA THR A 175 -1.78 -10.99 -11.88
C THR A 175 -1.95 -10.19 -10.59
N LEU A 176 -2.97 -9.34 -10.49
CA LEU A 176 -3.18 -8.58 -9.26
C LEU A 176 -3.51 -9.50 -8.07
N SER A 177 -4.32 -10.53 -8.27
CA SER A 177 -4.64 -11.52 -7.22
C SER A 177 -3.37 -12.21 -6.73
N SER A 178 -2.52 -12.67 -7.65
CA SER A 178 -1.23 -13.30 -7.32
C SER A 178 -0.28 -12.34 -6.60
N LEU A 179 -0.21 -11.07 -7.00
CA LEU A 179 0.63 -10.07 -6.33
C LEU A 179 0.14 -9.77 -4.91
N ILE A 180 -1.17 -9.65 -4.70
CA ILE A 180 -1.74 -9.48 -3.35
C ILE A 180 -1.48 -10.72 -2.50
N LEU A 181 -1.64 -11.92 -3.05
CA LEU A 181 -1.32 -13.17 -2.35
C LEU A 181 0.17 -13.28 -2.00
N CYS A 182 1.05 -12.86 -2.90
CA CYS A 182 2.50 -12.79 -2.70
C CYS A 182 2.85 -11.89 -1.51
N ILE A 183 2.47 -10.61 -1.58
CA ILE A 183 2.82 -9.63 -0.55
C ILE A 183 2.23 -10.04 0.80
N SER A 184 0.97 -10.48 0.82
CA SER A 184 0.28 -10.87 2.05
C SER A 184 0.77 -12.19 2.66
N SER A 185 1.59 -13.00 1.97
CA SER A 185 2.24 -14.17 2.59
C SER A 185 3.03 -13.76 3.82
N SER A 186 3.93 -12.78 3.66
CA SER A 186 4.79 -12.31 4.75
C SER A 186 4.02 -11.63 5.90
N TRP A 187 2.85 -11.06 5.61
CA TRP A 187 1.99 -10.42 6.61
C TRP A 187 1.20 -11.42 7.45
N LEU A 188 0.92 -12.59 6.88
CA LEU A 188 0.08 -13.63 7.47
C LEU A 188 0.89 -14.81 8.03
N ASP A 189 2.16 -14.95 7.62
CA ASP A 189 3.10 -15.93 8.16
C ASP A 189 3.99 -15.30 9.25
N HIS A 190 3.64 -15.56 10.50
CA HIS A 190 4.46 -15.14 11.66
C HIS A 190 5.77 -15.92 11.80
N SER A 191 5.98 -17.00 11.03
CA SER A 191 7.27 -17.72 11.04
C SER A 191 8.34 -17.04 10.19
N GLY A 192 7.96 -16.10 9.32
CA GLY A 192 8.88 -15.36 8.45
C GLY A 192 9.56 -16.22 7.39
N ARG A 193 8.99 -17.39 7.07
CA ARG A 193 9.56 -18.34 6.10
C ARG A 193 8.92 -18.24 4.73
N ASP A 194 7.66 -17.81 4.68
CA ASP A 194 6.92 -17.64 3.45
C ASP A 194 6.84 -16.16 3.03
N TYR A 195 7.45 -15.85 1.89
CA TYR A 195 7.33 -14.54 1.24
C TYR A 195 6.44 -14.58 -0.02
N GLY A 196 5.79 -15.72 -0.31
CA GLY A 196 4.88 -15.89 -1.43
C GLY A 196 5.55 -15.99 -2.80
N GLY A 197 6.75 -16.58 -2.83
CA GLY A 197 7.58 -16.66 -4.04
C GLY A 197 6.92 -17.42 -5.20
N GLU A 198 6.08 -18.42 -4.90
CA GLU A 198 5.34 -19.19 -5.91
C GLU A 198 4.39 -18.33 -6.75
N PHE A 199 3.74 -17.35 -6.12
CA PHE A 199 2.87 -16.42 -6.82
C PHE A 199 3.68 -15.49 -7.73
N LEU A 200 4.83 -15.02 -7.25
CA LEU A 200 5.72 -14.15 -8.02
C LEU A 200 6.29 -14.86 -9.25
N ILE A 201 6.68 -16.13 -9.12
CA ILE A 201 7.11 -16.97 -10.24
C ILE A 201 6.01 -17.05 -11.31
N GLY A 202 4.76 -17.27 -10.90
CA GLY A 202 3.63 -17.29 -11.82
C GLY A 202 3.42 -15.95 -12.52
N VAL A 203 3.46 -14.85 -11.75
CA VAL A 203 3.30 -13.49 -12.28
C VAL A 203 4.37 -13.16 -13.33
N ARG A 204 5.65 -13.51 -13.10
CA ARG A 204 6.74 -13.30 -14.08
C ARG A 204 6.42 -13.86 -15.46
N ARG A 205 5.74 -15.00 -15.53
CA ARG A 205 5.36 -15.64 -16.81
C ARG A 205 4.19 -14.93 -17.50
N VAL A 206 3.35 -14.26 -16.73
CA VAL A 206 2.13 -13.59 -17.22
C VAL A 206 2.40 -12.13 -17.58
N MET A 207 3.33 -11.45 -16.89
CA MET A 207 3.60 -10.03 -17.09
C MET A 207 3.89 -9.64 -18.54
N PRO A 208 4.73 -10.34 -19.31
CA PRO A 208 4.97 -9.99 -20.72
C PRO A 208 3.69 -10.03 -21.56
N LEU A 209 2.78 -10.97 -21.28
CA LEU A 209 1.48 -11.08 -21.97
C LEU A 209 0.54 -9.92 -21.67
N ILE A 210 0.70 -9.25 -20.52
CA ILE A 210 -0.06 -8.05 -20.16
C ILE A 210 0.53 -6.82 -20.86
N LEU A 211 1.84 -6.83 -21.10
CA LEU A 211 2.62 -5.72 -21.66
C LEU A 211 2.70 -5.73 -23.19
N ASP A 212 2.17 -6.76 -23.87
CA ASP A 212 2.20 -6.96 -25.32
C ASP A 212 1.29 -5.97 -26.11
N GLY A 213 1.12 -4.75 -25.59
CA GLY A 213 0.36 -3.62 -26.15
C GLY A 213 0.78 -2.27 -25.55
N GLU A 214 0.20 -1.16 -26.03
CA GLU A 214 0.43 0.15 -25.38
C GLU A 214 -0.18 0.18 -23.98
N PRO A 215 0.53 0.70 -22.95
CA PRO A 215 0.06 0.72 -21.59
C PRO A 215 -0.90 1.90 -21.45
N THR A 216 -2.17 1.68 -21.80
CA THR A 216 -3.13 2.80 -21.95
C THR A 216 -4.10 2.93 -20.79
N ASP A 217 -4.04 2.05 -19.77
CA ASP A 217 -4.94 2.15 -18.61
C ASP A 217 -4.22 2.13 -17.24
N ALA A 218 -4.78 2.88 -16.29
CA ALA A 218 -4.26 3.06 -14.94
C ALA A 218 -4.15 1.75 -14.14
N PHE A 219 -4.87 0.69 -14.53
CA PHE A 219 -4.84 -0.58 -13.82
C PHE A 219 -3.62 -1.41 -14.21
N ALA A 220 -3.29 -1.46 -15.51
CA ALA A 220 -2.04 -2.04 -15.99
C ALA A 220 -0.83 -1.27 -15.45
N PHE A 221 -0.94 0.06 -15.36
CA PHE A 221 0.06 0.92 -14.72
C PHE A 221 0.34 0.46 -13.28
N TYR A 222 -0.71 0.43 -12.44
CA TYR A 222 -0.60 -0.02 -11.06
C TYR A 222 0.02 -1.42 -10.91
N ILE A 223 -0.45 -2.39 -11.71
CA ILE A 223 0.03 -3.78 -11.67
C ILE A 223 1.53 -3.85 -11.96
N LEU A 224 2.04 -3.13 -12.95
CA LEU A 224 3.45 -3.17 -13.29
C LEU A 224 4.33 -2.67 -12.14
N GLY A 225 4.01 -1.52 -11.54
CA GLY A 225 4.83 -1.05 -10.43
C GLY A 225 4.68 -1.89 -9.17
N LEU A 226 3.51 -2.50 -8.92
CA LEU A 226 3.36 -3.49 -7.84
C LEU A 226 4.24 -4.72 -8.08
N PHE A 227 4.30 -5.22 -9.33
CA PHE A 227 5.19 -6.30 -9.70
C PHE A 227 6.66 -5.93 -9.51
N LEU A 228 7.09 -4.76 -9.99
CA LEU A 228 8.47 -4.27 -9.83
C LEU A 228 8.85 -4.12 -8.35
N TYR A 229 7.93 -3.64 -7.51
CA TYR A 229 8.11 -3.59 -6.07
C TYR A 229 8.35 -4.99 -5.49
N CYS A 230 7.48 -5.96 -5.80
CA CYS A 230 7.64 -7.35 -5.34
C CYS A 230 8.96 -7.97 -5.81
N GLU A 231 9.32 -7.79 -7.09
CA GLU A 231 10.58 -8.28 -7.66
C GLU A 231 11.78 -7.72 -6.91
N CYS A 232 11.81 -6.40 -6.72
CA CYS A 232 12.90 -5.69 -6.08
C CYS A 232 13.16 -6.22 -4.67
N PHE A 233 12.14 -6.28 -3.81
CA PHE A 233 12.32 -6.70 -2.42
C PHE A 233 12.49 -8.21 -2.25
N SER A 234 11.87 -9.02 -3.11
CA SER A 234 12.01 -10.48 -3.05
C SER A 234 13.35 -10.96 -3.63
N SER A 235 14.03 -10.17 -4.44
CA SER A 235 15.28 -10.57 -5.12
C SER A 235 16.38 -11.05 -4.16
N TYR A 236 16.43 -10.51 -2.95
CA TYR A 236 17.38 -10.92 -1.90
C TYR A 236 17.08 -12.30 -1.29
N LEU A 237 15.88 -12.82 -1.53
CA LEU A 237 15.38 -14.08 -0.98
C LEU A 237 15.40 -15.23 -2.00
N VAL A 238 15.49 -14.92 -3.30
CA VAL A 238 15.43 -15.92 -4.38
C VAL A 238 16.77 -16.66 -4.53
N PRO A 239 16.82 -17.99 -4.29
CA PRO A 239 18.05 -18.76 -4.42
C PRO A 239 18.68 -18.63 -5.81
N ALA A 240 20.00 -18.63 -5.91
CA ALA A 240 20.71 -18.42 -7.18
C ALA A 240 20.30 -19.41 -8.28
N SER A 241 19.95 -20.64 -7.89
CA SER A 241 19.47 -21.68 -8.81
C SER A 241 18.09 -21.40 -9.41
N GLN A 242 17.32 -20.49 -8.81
CA GLN A 242 15.96 -20.12 -9.22
C GLN A 242 15.87 -18.71 -9.80
N GLN A 243 16.99 -17.97 -9.84
CA GLN A 243 17.03 -16.64 -10.43
C GLN A 243 16.79 -16.72 -11.94
N LEU A 244 15.98 -15.80 -12.44
CA LEU A 244 15.71 -15.62 -13.86
C LEU A 244 16.17 -14.22 -14.28
N PRO A 245 16.69 -14.05 -15.50
CA PRO A 245 16.99 -12.73 -16.02
C PRO A 245 15.71 -11.89 -16.08
N ALA A 246 15.87 -10.57 -15.99
CA ALA A 246 14.75 -9.65 -16.19
C ALA A 246 14.19 -9.79 -17.61
N ASP A 247 12.87 -9.74 -17.73
CA ASP A 247 12.21 -9.83 -19.03
C ASP A 247 12.32 -8.50 -19.79
N GLU A 248 12.73 -8.57 -21.05
CA GLU A 248 12.94 -7.39 -21.92
C GLU A 248 11.67 -6.55 -22.11
N ALA A 249 10.49 -7.18 -22.17
CA ALA A 249 9.23 -6.45 -22.30
C ALA A 249 8.92 -5.65 -21.03
N VAL A 250 9.23 -6.22 -19.86
CA VAL A 250 9.10 -5.54 -18.56
C VAL A 250 10.06 -4.36 -18.46
N LEU A 251 11.34 -4.57 -18.79
CA LEU A 251 12.35 -3.50 -18.74
C LEU A 251 11.99 -2.35 -19.70
N ARG A 252 11.58 -2.68 -20.93
CA ARG A 252 11.10 -1.68 -21.90
C ARG A 252 9.89 -0.92 -21.39
N ALA A 253 8.94 -1.61 -20.76
CA ALA A 253 7.74 -0.97 -20.21
C ALA A 253 8.08 -0.03 -19.04
N ALA A 254 8.98 -0.43 -18.14
CA ALA A 254 9.41 0.40 -17.02
C ALA A 254 10.21 1.64 -17.46
N GLY A 255 10.93 1.56 -18.58
CA GLY A 255 11.76 2.64 -19.11
C GLY A 255 11.03 3.70 -19.96
N ARG A 256 9.75 3.50 -20.31
CA ARG A 256 8.97 4.45 -21.13
C ARG A 256 7.96 5.24 -20.30
N ALA A 257 7.52 6.39 -20.82
CA ALA A 257 6.39 7.12 -20.25
C ALA A 257 5.12 6.24 -20.22
N PRO A 258 4.23 6.39 -19.22
CA PRO A 258 4.36 7.31 -18.09
C PRO A 258 5.30 6.81 -16.97
N PHE A 259 5.76 5.55 -16.99
CA PHE A 259 6.55 4.94 -15.89
C PHE A 259 7.89 5.62 -15.61
N SER A 260 8.56 6.14 -16.65
CA SER A 260 9.83 6.84 -16.52
C SER A 260 9.69 8.35 -16.30
N THR A 261 8.47 8.88 -16.26
CA THR A 261 8.23 10.33 -16.20
C THR A 261 7.24 10.76 -15.12
N THR A 262 6.50 9.84 -14.50
CA THR A 262 5.44 10.15 -13.51
C THR A 262 5.69 9.45 -12.17
N VAL A 263 5.07 9.95 -11.12
CA VAL A 263 5.10 9.31 -9.79
C VAL A 263 4.16 8.11 -9.80
N HIS A 264 4.69 6.92 -9.54
CA HIS A 264 3.89 5.70 -9.53
C HIS A 264 3.22 5.46 -8.15
N PRO A 265 1.94 5.02 -8.08
CA PRO A 265 1.22 4.79 -6.82
C PRO A 265 1.90 3.84 -5.84
N VAL A 266 2.74 2.92 -6.32
CA VAL A 266 3.43 1.90 -5.48
C VAL A 266 4.89 2.24 -5.25
N THR A 267 5.60 2.66 -6.30
CA THR A 267 7.05 2.78 -6.34
C THR A 267 7.53 4.23 -6.26
N ALA A 268 6.61 5.20 -6.21
CA ALA A 268 6.92 6.62 -6.27
C ALA A 268 7.78 6.93 -7.51
N VAL A 269 8.90 7.61 -7.28
CA VAL A 269 9.93 7.92 -8.27
C VAL A 269 10.86 6.74 -8.57
N ALA A 270 10.77 5.63 -7.81
CA ALA A 270 11.72 4.52 -7.88
C ALA A 270 11.40 3.46 -8.95
N THR A 271 10.41 3.69 -9.82
CA THR A 271 10.00 2.70 -10.84
C THR A 271 11.15 2.22 -11.72
N THR A 272 12.00 3.14 -12.20
CA THR A 272 13.19 2.83 -13.01
C THR A 272 14.38 2.37 -12.16
N LEU A 273 14.34 2.60 -10.85
CA LEU A 273 15.35 2.13 -9.89
C LEU A 273 15.13 0.66 -9.51
N CYS A 274 13.87 0.22 -9.40
CA CYS A 274 13.53 -1.15 -9.00
C CYS A 274 14.27 -2.23 -9.82
N PRO A 275 14.36 -2.18 -11.16
CA PRO A 275 15.15 -3.16 -11.92
C PRO A 275 16.64 -3.21 -11.54
N ILE A 276 17.25 -2.06 -11.22
CA ILE A 276 18.65 -1.99 -10.76
C ILE A 276 18.77 -2.68 -9.39
N LEU A 277 17.85 -2.39 -8.48
CA LEU A 277 17.82 -2.99 -7.13
C LEU A 277 17.52 -4.50 -7.16
N THR A 278 16.68 -4.97 -8.08
CA THR A 278 16.44 -6.41 -8.31
C THR A 278 17.74 -7.12 -8.71
N GLU A 279 18.51 -6.55 -9.64
CA GLU A 279 19.79 -7.14 -10.06
C GLU A 279 20.81 -7.15 -8.93
N ILE A 280 20.84 -6.09 -8.11
CA ILE A 280 21.66 -6.02 -6.91
C ILE A 280 21.27 -7.12 -5.91
N GLY A 281 19.98 -7.32 -5.64
CA GLY A 281 19.54 -8.35 -4.71
C GLY A 281 19.86 -9.76 -5.19
N TYR A 282 19.73 -10.04 -6.49
CA TYR A 282 20.18 -11.29 -7.08
C TYR A 282 21.69 -11.49 -6.98
N TYR A 283 22.48 -10.46 -7.28
CA TYR A 283 23.93 -10.50 -7.10
C TYR A 283 24.30 -10.74 -5.64
N TYR A 284 23.71 -9.99 -4.70
CA TYR A 284 23.89 -10.18 -3.27
C TYR A 284 23.61 -11.64 -2.87
N ARG A 285 22.49 -12.19 -3.33
CA ARG A 285 22.09 -13.55 -2.98
C ARG A 285 23.07 -14.60 -3.52
N ARG A 286 23.59 -14.43 -4.75
CA ARG A 286 24.65 -15.29 -5.31
C ARG A 286 25.94 -15.24 -4.49
N VAL A 287 26.34 -14.05 -4.03
CA VAL A 287 27.55 -13.88 -3.20
C VAL A 287 27.36 -14.57 -1.84
N VAL A 288 26.21 -14.39 -1.19
CA VAL A 288 25.89 -15.04 0.09
C VAL A 288 25.86 -16.56 -0.03
N GLU A 289 25.43 -17.09 -1.18
CA GLU A 289 25.43 -18.53 -1.48
C GLU A 289 26.79 -19.08 -1.93
N GLY A 290 27.85 -18.26 -1.89
CA GLY A 290 29.21 -18.72 -2.13
C GLY A 290 29.64 -18.78 -3.59
N GLN A 291 28.90 -18.18 -4.53
CA GLN A 291 29.29 -18.12 -5.95
C GLN A 291 30.45 -17.15 -6.25
N GLY A 292 31.07 -16.57 -5.22
CA GLY A 292 32.18 -15.63 -5.36
C GLY A 292 31.73 -14.21 -5.72
N ARG A 293 32.66 -13.26 -5.60
CA ARG A 293 32.43 -11.85 -5.94
C ARG A 293 33.02 -11.51 -7.30
N SER A 294 32.35 -10.65 -8.05
CA SER A 294 32.83 -10.08 -9.31
C SER A 294 33.02 -8.57 -9.17
N SER A 295 34.27 -8.13 -9.09
CA SER A 295 34.63 -6.71 -9.01
C SER A 295 34.11 -5.91 -10.21
N ASP A 296 34.00 -6.55 -11.38
CA ASP A 296 33.50 -5.90 -12.60
C ASP A 296 31.99 -5.66 -12.52
N HIS A 297 31.25 -6.67 -12.07
CA HIS A 297 29.81 -6.57 -11.88
C HIS A 297 29.46 -5.57 -10.77
N GLU A 298 30.20 -5.56 -9.66
CA GLU A 298 30.05 -4.55 -8.59
C GLU A 298 30.28 -3.13 -9.10
N ARG A 299 31.33 -2.90 -9.92
CA ARG A 299 31.58 -1.60 -10.55
C ARG A 299 30.50 -1.20 -11.56
N HIS A 300 29.90 -2.17 -12.25
CA HIS A 300 28.80 -1.93 -13.17
C HIS A 300 27.53 -1.49 -12.43
N LEU A 301 27.11 -2.25 -11.42
CA LEU A 301 25.94 -1.93 -10.58
C LEU A 301 26.11 -0.61 -9.86
N ARG A 302 27.31 -0.34 -9.31
CA ARG A 302 27.62 0.94 -8.66
C ARG A 302 27.48 2.13 -9.61
N ARG A 303 27.99 2.03 -10.84
CA ARG A 303 27.81 3.09 -11.84
C ARG A 303 26.33 3.35 -12.11
N ARG A 304 25.56 2.30 -12.40
CA ARG A 304 24.12 2.43 -12.67
C ARG A 304 23.34 3.08 -11.52
N LEU A 305 23.71 2.83 -10.28
CA LEU A 305 23.12 3.51 -9.12
C LEU A 305 23.53 4.98 -9.02
N LEU A 306 24.79 5.30 -9.30
CA LEU A 306 25.30 6.68 -9.25
C LEU A 306 24.78 7.54 -10.40
N ASP A 307 24.56 6.91 -11.57
CA ASP A 307 24.05 7.56 -12.78
C ASP A 307 22.52 7.62 -12.79
N TRP A 308 21.84 7.00 -11.82
CA TRP A 308 20.38 7.01 -11.75
C TRP A 308 19.87 8.36 -11.27
N GLU A 309 18.95 8.93 -12.02
CA GLU A 309 18.22 10.15 -11.66
C GLU A 309 16.72 9.83 -11.51
N PRO A 310 16.03 10.45 -10.54
CA PRO A 310 14.59 10.31 -10.42
C PRO A 310 13.88 10.94 -11.63
N PRO A 311 12.71 10.41 -12.04
CA PRO A 311 11.86 11.05 -13.03
C PRO A 311 11.59 12.52 -12.67
N THR A 312 11.65 13.40 -13.66
CA THR A 312 11.47 14.85 -13.51
C THR A 312 10.01 15.30 -13.37
N GLY A 313 9.05 14.36 -13.35
CA GLY A 313 7.63 14.67 -13.21
C GLY A 313 7.28 15.22 -11.84
N SER A 314 6.42 16.22 -11.79
CA SER A 314 5.93 16.77 -10.52
C SER A 314 5.04 15.75 -9.80
N PRO A 315 5.05 15.70 -8.45
CA PRO A 315 4.12 14.87 -7.69
C PRO A 315 2.65 15.35 -7.76
N ASP A 316 2.39 16.50 -8.39
CA ASP A 316 1.08 17.16 -8.41
C ASP A 316 0.21 16.79 -9.63
N GLU A 317 0.70 15.97 -10.56
CA GLU A 317 -0.09 15.45 -11.69
C GLU A 317 -0.05 13.92 -11.75
N PRO A 318 -1.17 13.22 -11.45
CA PRO A 318 -1.29 11.78 -11.64
C PRO A 318 -1.32 11.37 -13.13
#